data_AF-A0A6N9U470-F1
#
_entry.id   AF-A0A6N9U470-F1
#
_cell.length_a   1.000
_cell.length_b   1.000
_cell.length_c   1.000
_cell.angle_alpha   90.00
_cell.angle_beta   90.00
_cell.angle_gamma   90.00
#
_symmetry.space_group_name_H-M   'P 1'
#
loop_
_entity.id
_entity.type
_entity.pdbx_description
1 polymer ?
#
loop_
_entity_poly.entity_id
_entity_poly.type
_entity_poly.pdbx_seq_one_letter_code
_entity_poly.pdbx_strand_id
1 'polypeptide(L)'
;QRARTAATLAENDAAAAAGAATMAEKEAATARGAATQAEQDAGDAAKLAESAEAYAKSAEEAAANADGYAKEADEAAERVQEYIRELERKAREEAARNAVPSDSSPLSEEELEALEEAGISLEEYEEIRRLSQQDLIDYLVENGAQILVDLLFEDIKACIDDPDIPTCLWAVITSLPWSKGAKLVGKIPEITKAIAGIGKFLEKSAAARKRLKKAEEIVEKVRKKIPDCLGGSKKKKKPGKGLKAASSASATADDGDEECFAVETVLYRSPATGKQASERYGLNPANHSASNPTAYLSNLPEGAAQYCGNGHDYGFHRFVLKPGFRKVFGDDEHELPNSNKFPGLTEWRIDKAKFPEFNSYIDHSRTEWWWCERGHFYPPAG
;
A
#
# COMPACT_ATOMS: atom_id res chain seq x y z
N GLN A 1 111.32 -9.60 54.80
CA GLN A 1 110.39 -8.58 54.26
C GLN A 1 109.53 -9.12 53.11
N ARG A 2 110.09 -9.70 52.03
CA ARG A 2 109.32 -10.25 50.88
C ARG A 2 108.15 -11.18 51.24
N ALA A 3 108.33 -12.10 52.19
CA ALA A 3 107.28 -13.04 52.60
C ALA A 3 106.06 -12.37 53.26
N ARG A 4 106.27 -11.28 54.02
CA ARG A 4 105.16 -10.54 54.66
C ARG A 4 104.34 -9.78 53.61
N THR A 5 105.02 -9.16 52.63
CA THR A 5 104.36 -8.48 51.51
C THR A 5 103.54 -9.46 50.68
N ALA A 6 104.05 -10.66 50.42
CA ALA A 6 103.32 -11.70 49.68
C ALA A 6 102.07 -12.18 50.46
N ALA A 7 102.17 -12.36 51.77
CA ALA A 7 101.03 -12.73 52.60
C ALA A 7 99.92 -11.66 52.60
N THR A 8 100.28 -10.39 52.74
CA THR A 8 99.32 -9.27 52.69
C THR A 8 98.63 -9.16 51.33
N LEU A 9 99.35 -9.39 50.23
CA LEU A 9 98.74 -9.42 48.89
C LEU A 9 97.74 -10.57 48.76
N ALA A 10 98.09 -11.77 49.22
CA ALA A 10 97.20 -12.93 49.19
C ALA A 10 95.94 -12.74 50.04
N GLU A 11 96.06 -12.10 51.21
CA GLU A 11 94.90 -11.76 52.06
C GLU A 11 93.95 -10.76 51.38
N ASN A 12 94.50 -9.74 50.72
CA ASN A 12 93.69 -8.76 49.98
C ASN A 12 93.00 -9.41 48.78
N ASP A 13 93.70 -10.25 48.02
CA ASP A 13 93.13 -10.98 46.88
C ASP A 13 92.03 -11.94 47.32
N ALA A 14 92.22 -12.64 48.45
CA ALA A 14 91.21 -13.53 49.01
C ALA A 14 89.96 -12.76 49.49
N ALA A 15 90.14 -11.59 50.10
CA ALA A 15 89.03 -10.73 50.51
C ALA A 15 88.25 -10.18 49.29
N ALA A 16 88.96 -9.78 48.23
CA ALA A 16 88.34 -9.35 46.98
C ALA A 16 87.57 -10.48 46.29
N ALA A 17 88.14 -11.69 46.24
CA ALA A 17 87.49 -12.88 45.70
C ALA A 17 86.23 -13.27 46.51
N ALA A 18 86.29 -13.19 47.84
CA ALA A 18 85.13 -13.43 48.70
C ALA A 18 84.00 -12.41 48.43
N GLY A 19 84.35 -11.13 48.30
CA GLY A 19 83.38 -10.08 47.95
C GLY A 19 82.75 -10.30 46.57
N ALA A 20 83.55 -10.69 45.57
CA ALA A 20 83.05 -11.02 44.23
C ALA A 20 82.12 -12.24 44.23
N ALA A 21 82.45 -13.28 45.01
CA ALA A 21 81.60 -14.46 45.16
C ALA A 21 80.24 -14.10 45.78
N THR A 22 80.21 -13.30 46.85
CA THR A 22 78.96 -12.83 47.46
C THR A 22 78.10 -12.00 46.50
N MET A 23 78.72 -11.15 45.67
CA MET A 23 77.98 -10.42 44.64
C MET A 23 77.40 -11.36 43.57
N ALA A 24 78.18 -12.32 43.09
CA ALA A 24 77.73 -13.31 42.11
C ALA A 24 76.58 -14.18 42.65
N GLU A 25 76.62 -14.56 43.93
CA GLU A 25 75.51 -15.29 44.58
C GLU A 25 74.23 -14.45 44.64
N LYS A 26 74.35 -13.15 44.94
CA LYS A 26 73.20 -12.22 44.95
C LYS A 26 72.62 -12.03 43.55
N GLU A 27 73.46 -11.88 42.53
CA GLU A 27 73.03 -11.77 41.14
C GLU A 27 72.35 -13.07 40.66
N ALA A 28 72.91 -14.23 41.00
CA ALA A 28 72.31 -15.52 40.67
C ALA A 28 70.95 -15.72 41.35
N ALA A 29 70.79 -15.30 42.61
CA ALA A 29 69.50 -15.32 43.31
C ALA A 29 68.48 -14.39 42.63
N THR A 30 68.91 -13.19 42.22
CA THR A 30 68.05 -12.23 41.49
C THR A 30 67.62 -12.80 40.13
N ALA A 31 68.55 -13.40 39.38
CA ALA A 31 68.28 -14.02 38.10
C ALA A 31 67.31 -15.20 38.21
N ARG A 32 67.45 -16.04 39.26
CA ARG A 32 66.49 -17.13 39.55
C ARG A 32 65.10 -16.58 39.86
N GLY A 33 65.01 -15.52 40.66
CA GLY A 33 63.72 -14.86 40.95
C GLY A 33 63.06 -14.32 39.69
N ALA A 34 63.83 -13.66 38.81
CA ALA A 34 63.33 -13.17 37.53
C ALA A 34 62.87 -14.31 36.60
N ALA A 35 63.61 -15.43 36.56
CA ALA A 35 63.23 -16.61 35.80
C ALA A 35 61.91 -17.22 36.30
N THR A 36 61.74 -17.37 37.61
CA THR A 36 60.48 -17.86 38.20
C THR A 36 59.30 -16.93 37.89
N GLN A 37 59.51 -15.60 37.94
CA GLN A 37 58.46 -14.65 37.56
C GLN A 37 58.10 -14.78 36.07
N ALA A 38 59.10 -14.90 35.19
CA ALA A 38 58.86 -15.07 33.76
C ALA A 38 58.10 -16.37 33.44
N GLU A 39 58.37 -17.47 34.17
CA GLU A 39 57.61 -18.72 34.05
C GLU A 39 56.15 -18.55 34.49
N GLN A 40 55.89 -17.81 35.57
CA GLN A 40 54.53 -17.48 36.02
C GLN A 40 53.79 -16.63 34.98
N ASP A 41 54.43 -15.55 34.51
CA ASP A 41 53.85 -14.65 33.50
C ASP A 41 53.53 -15.39 32.20
N ALA A 42 54.40 -16.32 31.77
CA ALA A 42 54.16 -17.17 30.61
C ALA A 42 52.97 -18.12 30.84
N GLY A 43 52.84 -18.69 32.04
CA GLY A 43 51.71 -19.55 32.41
C GLY A 43 50.38 -18.79 32.43
N ASP A 44 50.38 -17.56 32.93
CA ASP A 44 49.17 -16.72 32.95
C ASP A 44 48.80 -16.19 31.55
N ALA A 45 49.81 -15.86 30.73
CA ALA A 45 49.59 -15.53 29.32
C ALA A 45 48.98 -16.71 28.54
N ALA A 46 49.42 -17.93 28.80
CA ALA A 46 48.84 -19.13 28.18
C ALA A 46 47.36 -19.33 28.55
N LYS A 47 47.01 -19.18 29.83
CA LYS A 47 45.59 -19.26 30.29
C LYS A 47 44.73 -18.16 29.68
N LEU A 48 45.27 -16.95 29.55
CA LEU A 48 44.57 -15.85 28.91
C LEU A 48 44.31 -16.13 27.43
N ALA A 49 45.29 -16.72 26.72
CA ALA A 49 45.14 -17.13 25.34
C ALA A 49 44.08 -18.22 25.16
N GLU A 50 44.05 -19.24 26.02
CA GLU A 50 43.01 -20.29 26.03
C GLU A 50 41.62 -19.69 26.26
N SER A 51 41.51 -18.74 27.19
CA SER A 51 40.24 -18.05 27.47
C SER A 51 39.79 -17.20 26.27
N ALA A 52 40.72 -16.50 25.61
CA ALA A 52 40.43 -15.71 24.42
C ALA A 52 39.96 -16.59 23.24
N GLU A 53 40.56 -17.78 23.05
CA GLU A 53 40.13 -18.75 22.05
C GLU A 53 38.70 -19.26 22.33
N ALA A 54 38.38 -19.55 23.59
CA ALA A 54 37.04 -19.97 23.99
C ALA A 54 35.99 -18.88 23.71
N TYR A 55 36.30 -17.61 24.02
CA TYR A 55 35.40 -16.49 23.69
C TYR A 55 35.24 -16.30 22.19
N ALA A 56 36.31 -16.45 21.41
CA ALA A 56 36.25 -16.35 19.95
C ALA A 56 35.33 -17.42 19.35
N LYS A 57 35.44 -18.69 19.80
CA LYS A 57 34.56 -19.79 19.38
C LYS A 57 33.10 -19.53 19.75
N SER A 58 32.85 -19.08 20.98
CA SER A 58 31.48 -18.74 21.41
C SER A 58 30.87 -17.60 20.59
N ALA A 59 31.68 -16.58 20.24
CA ALA A 59 31.24 -15.49 19.38
C ALA A 59 30.94 -15.96 17.94
N GLU A 60 31.75 -16.87 17.40
CA GLU A 60 31.52 -17.50 16.09
C GLU A 60 30.21 -18.31 16.07
N GLU A 61 29.96 -19.12 17.09
CA GLU A 61 28.70 -19.87 17.24
C GLU A 61 27.49 -18.93 17.35
N ALA A 62 27.60 -17.87 18.15
CA ALA A 62 26.53 -16.87 18.27
C ALA A 62 26.24 -16.17 16.93
N ALA A 63 27.29 -15.83 16.16
CA ALA A 63 27.16 -15.25 14.83
C ALA A 63 26.52 -16.21 13.83
N ALA A 64 26.91 -17.49 13.85
CA ALA A 64 26.31 -18.52 13.00
C ALA A 64 24.82 -18.74 13.31
N ASN A 65 24.45 -18.74 14.59
CA ASN A 65 23.04 -18.84 15.00
C ASN A 65 22.25 -17.60 14.56
N ALA A 66 22.83 -16.40 14.66
CA ALA A 66 22.18 -15.16 14.20
C ALA A 66 21.93 -15.18 12.68
N ASP A 67 22.88 -15.68 11.89
CA ASP A 67 22.70 -15.87 10.44
C ASP A 67 21.57 -16.88 10.13
N GLY A 68 21.48 -17.96 10.90
CA GLY A 68 20.38 -18.93 10.82
C GLY A 68 19.01 -18.27 11.07
N TYR A 69 18.88 -17.51 12.16
CA TYR A 69 17.63 -16.80 12.46
C TYR A 69 17.26 -15.74 11.43
N ALA A 70 18.26 -15.05 10.87
CA ALA A 70 18.02 -14.08 9.80
C ALA A 70 17.44 -14.75 8.54
N LYS A 71 18.00 -15.90 8.13
CA LYS A 71 17.49 -16.68 7.00
C LYS A 71 16.07 -17.19 7.23
N GLU A 72 15.78 -17.72 8.41
CA GLU A 72 14.42 -18.17 8.75
C GLU A 72 13.40 -17.02 8.72
N ALA A 73 13.82 -15.83 9.17
CA ALA A 73 12.99 -14.63 9.11
C ALA A 73 12.74 -14.16 7.66
N ASP A 74 13.76 -14.18 6.81
CA ASP A 74 13.64 -13.84 5.39
C ASP A 74 12.70 -14.82 4.66
N GLU A 75 12.85 -16.13 4.87
CA GLU A 75 11.94 -17.13 4.29
C GLU A 75 10.49 -16.95 4.80
N ALA A 76 10.31 -16.57 6.07
CA ALA A 76 8.99 -16.27 6.60
C ALA A 76 8.37 -15.02 5.94
N ALA A 77 9.17 -13.98 5.72
CA ALA A 77 8.75 -12.77 5.04
C ALA A 77 8.39 -13.05 3.57
N GLU A 78 9.14 -13.90 2.86
CA GLU A 78 8.82 -14.32 1.50
C GLU A 78 7.48 -15.07 1.43
N ARG A 79 7.22 -16.01 2.35
CA ARG A 79 5.93 -16.71 2.44
C ARG A 79 4.75 -15.75 2.64
N VAL A 80 4.92 -14.72 3.48
CA VAL A 80 3.90 -13.70 3.71
C VAL A 80 3.67 -12.86 2.45
N GLN A 81 4.74 -12.45 1.76
CA GLN A 81 4.61 -11.70 0.51
C GLN A 81 3.90 -12.51 -0.58
N GLU A 82 4.21 -13.79 -0.73
CA GLU A 82 3.50 -14.68 -1.67
C GLU A 82 2.02 -14.81 -1.32
N TYR A 83 1.71 -14.98 -0.04
CA TYR A 83 0.32 -15.03 0.43
C TYR A 83 -0.44 -13.73 0.12
N ILE A 84 0.18 -12.57 0.33
CA ILE A 84 -0.41 -11.27 0.00
C ILE A 84 -0.64 -11.15 -1.52
N ARG A 85 0.35 -11.52 -2.35
CA ARG A 85 0.21 -11.51 -3.82
C ARG A 85 -0.95 -12.39 -4.29
N GLU A 86 -1.13 -13.53 -3.65
CA GLU A 86 -2.22 -14.46 -3.94
C GLU A 86 -3.59 -13.90 -3.50
N LEU A 87 -3.66 -13.27 -2.33
CA LEU A 87 -4.86 -12.56 -1.89
C LEU A 87 -5.23 -11.42 -2.84
N GLU A 88 -4.25 -10.63 -3.28
CA GLU A 88 -4.48 -9.57 -4.25
C GLU A 88 -4.91 -10.13 -5.61
N ARG A 89 -4.34 -11.25 -6.07
CA ARG A 89 -4.76 -11.92 -7.29
C ARG A 89 -6.23 -12.31 -7.19
N LYS A 90 -6.63 -12.93 -6.08
CA LYS A 90 -8.02 -13.28 -5.81
C LYS A 90 -8.93 -12.06 -5.74
N ALA A 91 -8.52 -11.00 -5.04
CA ALA A 91 -9.27 -9.75 -4.94
C ALA A 91 -9.44 -9.06 -6.30
N ARG A 92 -8.42 -9.10 -7.17
CA ARG A 92 -8.51 -8.59 -8.54
C ARG A 92 -9.42 -9.44 -9.42
N GLU A 93 -9.36 -10.76 -9.29
CA GLU A 93 -10.26 -11.68 -10.00
C GLU A 93 -11.71 -11.50 -9.54
N GLU A 94 -11.94 -11.30 -8.25
CA GLU A 94 -13.24 -10.98 -7.68
C GLU A 94 -13.73 -9.60 -8.12
N ALA A 95 -12.89 -8.56 -8.06
CA ALA A 95 -13.21 -7.23 -8.55
C ALA A 95 -13.49 -7.22 -10.06
N ALA A 96 -12.79 -8.03 -10.85
CA ALA A 96 -13.05 -8.19 -12.28
C ALA A 96 -14.33 -8.98 -12.57
N ARG A 97 -14.69 -9.96 -11.73
CA ARG A 97 -15.99 -10.66 -11.80
C ARG A 97 -17.15 -9.74 -11.41
N ASN A 98 -16.94 -8.91 -10.39
CA ASN A 98 -17.91 -7.97 -9.85
C ASN A 98 -17.86 -6.59 -10.56
N ALA A 99 -17.06 -6.45 -11.62
CA ALA A 99 -16.93 -5.20 -12.37
C ALA A 99 -18.22 -4.92 -13.14
N VAL A 100 -19.07 -4.09 -12.55
CA VAL A 100 -20.12 -3.35 -13.27
C VAL A 100 -19.42 -2.30 -14.15
N PRO A 101 -19.85 -2.07 -15.41
CA PRO A 101 -19.35 -0.97 -16.23
C PRO A 101 -19.34 0.34 -15.43
N SER A 102 -18.19 1.02 -15.41
CA SER A 102 -17.96 2.21 -14.60
C SER A 102 -18.78 3.40 -15.13
N ASP A 103 -20.00 3.53 -14.66
CA ASP A 103 -20.74 4.79 -14.73
C ASP A 103 -21.67 4.95 -13.51
N SER A 104 -21.23 4.54 -12.32
CA SER A 104 -22.02 4.64 -11.09
C SER A 104 -21.51 5.72 -10.14
N SER A 105 -21.60 6.97 -10.55
CA SER A 105 -21.80 8.08 -9.60
C SER A 105 -23.10 7.84 -8.83
N PRO A 106 -23.24 8.34 -7.57
CA PRO A 106 -24.53 8.42 -6.90
C PRO A 106 -25.55 9.07 -7.84
N LEU A 107 -26.77 8.54 -7.91
CA LEU A 107 -27.79 9.08 -8.80
C LEU A 107 -28.06 10.54 -8.42
N SER A 108 -28.05 11.45 -9.40
CA SER A 108 -28.44 12.84 -9.18
C SER A 108 -29.95 12.95 -8.97
N GLU A 109 -30.43 14.08 -8.45
CA GLU A 109 -31.87 14.31 -8.20
C GLU A 109 -32.68 14.20 -9.50
N GLU A 110 -32.10 14.66 -10.61
CA GLU A 110 -32.69 14.59 -11.96
C GLU A 110 -32.70 13.16 -12.53
N GLU A 111 -31.70 12.35 -12.18
CA GLU A 111 -31.66 10.93 -12.54
C GLU A 111 -32.71 10.12 -11.77
N LEU A 112 -32.96 10.47 -10.51
CA LEU A 112 -34.01 9.87 -9.68
C LEU A 112 -35.41 10.21 -10.22
N GLU A 113 -35.66 11.48 -10.56
CA GLU A 113 -36.94 11.91 -11.15
C GLU A 113 -37.20 11.24 -12.50
N ALA A 114 -36.17 11.09 -13.34
CA ALA A 114 -36.29 10.40 -14.63
C ALA A 114 -36.56 8.89 -14.49
N LEU A 115 -36.03 8.25 -13.46
CA LEU A 115 -36.35 6.86 -13.14
C LEU A 115 -37.80 6.73 -12.65
N GLU A 116 -38.26 7.66 -11.80
CA GLU A 116 -39.63 7.68 -11.29
C GLU A 116 -40.66 7.92 -12.40
N GLU A 117 -40.40 8.87 -13.32
CA GLU A 117 -41.25 9.12 -14.50
C GLU A 117 -41.31 7.90 -15.44
N ALA A 118 -40.23 7.11 -15.49
CA ALA A 118 -40.18 5.84 -16.21
C ALA A 118 -40.81 4.67 -15.44
N GLY A 119 -41.34 4.91 -14.24
CA GLY A 119 -42.00 3.92 -13.39
C GLY A 119 -41.03 2.96 -12.70
N ILE A 120 -39.81 3.40 -12.40
CA ILE A 120 -38.80 2.65 -11.64
C ILE A 120 -38.51 3.43 -10.36
N SER A 121 -39.00 2.95 -9.22
CA SER A 121 -38.70 3.58 -7.93
C SER A 121 -37.23 3.38 -7.53
N LEU A 122 -36.72 4.21 -6.61
CA LEU A 122 -35.36 4.04 -6.06
C LEU A 122 -35.17 2.66 -5.42
N GLU A 123 -36.12 2.22 -4.60
CA GLU A 123 -36.09 0.90 -3.96
C GLU A 123 -36.10 -0.24 -5.00
N GLU A 124 -36.91 -0.09 -6.06
CA GLU A 124 -36.93 -1.06 -7.16
C GLU A 124 -35.63 -1.04 -7.96
N TYR A 125 -35.02 0.14 -8.17
CA TYR A 125 -33.73 0.29 -8.83
C TYR A 125 -32.59 -0.36 -8.04
N GLU A 126 -32.54 -0.16 -6.72
CA GLU A 126 -31.58 -0.78 -5.83
C GLU A 126 -31.73 -2.31 -5.80
N GLU A 127 -32.97 -2.81 -5.74
CA GLU A 127 -33.25 -4.25 -5.77
C GLU A 127 -32.90 -4.87 -7.13
N ILE A 128 -33.23 -4.20 -8.24
CA ILE A 128 -32.84 -4.61 -9.59
C ILE A 128 -31.32 -4.64 -9.72
N ARG A 129 -30.63 -3.63 -9.18
CA ARG A 129 -29.16 -3.56 -9.17
C ARG A 129 -28.57 -4.70 -8.36
N ARG A 130 -29.08 -4.96 -7.16
CA ARG A 130 -28.66 -6.08 -6.30
C ARG A 130 -28.85 -7.43 -7.01
N LEU A 131 -30.04 -7.70 -7.54
CA LEU A 131 -30.36 -8.95 -8.25
C LEU A 131 -29.57 -9.12 -9.56
N SER A 132 -29.20 -8.03 -10.21
CA SER A 132 -28.36 -8.07 -11.41
C SER A 132 -26.89 -8.37 -11.11
N GLN A 133 -26.43 -8.07 -9.88
CA GLN A 133 -25.06 -8.24 -9.41
C GLN A 133 -24.83 -9.56 -8.70
N GLN A 134 -25.88 -10.23 -8.22
CA GLN A 134 -25.74 -11.56 -7.63
C GLN A 134 -25.37 -12.60 -8.70
N ASP A 135 -24.30 -13.35 -8.44
CA ASP A 135 -23.91 -14.49 -9.25
C ASP A 135 -24.54 -15.80 -8.72
N LEU A 136 -24.56 -16.83 -9.57
CA LEU A 136 -25.10 -18.16 -9.22
C LEU A 136 -24.44 -18.75 -7.96
N ILE A 137 -23.13 -18.51 -7.79
CA ILE A 137 -22.36 -19.00 -6.66
C ILE A 137 -22.80 -18.31 -5.37
N ASP A 138 -23.01 -17.00 -5.39
CA ASP A 138 -23.50 -16.23 -4.24
C ASP A 138 -24.90 -16.67 -3.84
N TYR A 139 -25.79 -16.86 -4.82
CA TYR A 139 -27.12 -17.42 -4.58
C TYR A 139 -27.06 -18.80 -3.90
N LEU A 140 -26.16 -19.68 -4.33
CA LEU A 140 -25.98 -21.00 -3.71
C LEU A 140 -25.51 -20.90 -2.26
N VAL A 141 -24.55 -20.02 -1.97
CA VAL A 141 -24.06 -19.76 -0.60
C VAL A 141 -25.18 -19.23 0.29
N GLU A 142 -25.89 -18.18 -0.14
CA GLU A 142 -26.98 -17.56 0.60
C GLU A 142 -28.13 -18.53 0.91
N ASN A 143 -28.34 -19.53 0.06
CA ASN A 143 -29.41 -20.51 0.19
C ASN A 143 -28.96 -21.85 0.82
N GLY A 144 -27.83 -21.85 1.52
CA GLY A 144 -27.40 -22.99 2.35
C GLY A 144 -26.59 -24.06 1.61
N ALA A 145 -26.18 -23.80 0.38
CA ALA A 145 -25.35 -24.69 -0.43
C ALA A 145 -23.84 -24.35 -0.37
N GLN A 146 -23.36 -23.65 0.67
CA GLN A 146 -21.93 -23.35 0.88
C GLN A 146 -21.04 -24.60 0.74
N ILE A 147 -21.43 -25.71 1.36
CA ILE A 147 -20.65 -26.96 1.32
C ILE A 147 -20.51 -27.49 -0.11
N LEU A 148 -21.55 -27.30 -0.94
CA LEU A 148 -21.51 -27.67 -2.34
C LEU A 148 -20.52 -26.76 -3.10
N VAL A 149 -20.58 -25.45 -2.86
CA VAL A 149 -19.62 -24.49 -3.43
C VAL A 149 -18.18 -24.82 -3.03
N ASP A 150 -17.92 -25.15 -1.77
CA ASP A 150 -16.58 -25.48 -1.27
C ASP A 150 -15.98 -26.74 -1.90
N LEU A 151 -16.82 -27.75 -2.17
CA LEU A 151 -16.39 -29.06 -2.67
C LEU A 151 -16.34 -29.14 -4.20
N LEU A 152 -17.18 -28.36 -4.88
CA LEU A 152 -17.49 -28.53 -6.29
C LEU A 152 -17.39 -27.21 -7.06
N PHE A 153 -16.60 -26.25 -6.57
CA PHE A 153 -16.48 -24.92 -7.18
C PHE A 153 -16.23 -24.97 -8.70
N GLU A 154 -15.30 -25.82 -9.15
CA GLU A 154 -14.96 -25.95 -10.58
C GLU A 154 -16.10 -26.57 -11.40
N ASP A 155 -16.76 -27.60 -10.87
CA ASP A 155 -17.89 -28.27 -11.55
C ASP A 155 -19.15 -27.37 -11.58
N ILE A 156 -19.41 -26.63 -10.51
CA ILE A 156 -20.50 -25.63 -10.44
C ILE A 156 -20.25 -24.52 -11.46
N LYS A 157 -19.00 -24.07 -11.60
CA LYS A 157 -18.64 -23.06 -12.58
C LYS A 157 -18.87 -23.55 -14.01
N ALA A 158 -18.59 -24.82 -14.29
CA ALA A 158 -18.87 -25.42 -15.60
C ALA A 158 -20.38 -25.47 -15.90
N CYS A 159 -21.23 -25.60 -14.87
CA CYS A 159 -22.68 -25.56 -15.03
C CYS A 159 -23.26 -24.16 -15.31
N ILE A 160 -22.49 -23.08 -15.12
CA ILE A 160 -22.98 -21.71 -15.37
C ILE A 160 -23.29 -21.49 -16.85
N ASP A 161 -22.53 -22.13 -17.74
CA ASP A 161 -22.70 -22.03 -19.19
C ASP A 161 -23.74 -23.02 -19.74
N ASP A 162 -24.34 -23.86 -18.89
CA ASP A 162 -25.34 -24.86 -19.30
C ASP A 162 -26.74 -24.21 -19.39
N PRO A 163 -27.50 -24.41 -20.48
CA PRO A 163 -28.88 -23.89 -20.59
C PRO A 163 -29.85 -24.48 -19.54
N ASP A 164 -29.51 -25.61 -18.92
CA ASP A 164 -30.27 -26.25 -17.84
C ASP A 164 -29.40 -26.41 -16.58
N ILE A 165 -29.02 -25.27 -16.00
CA ILE A 165 -28.21 -25.15 -14.77
C ILE A 165 -28.70 -26.06 -13.64
N PRO A 166 -30.02 -26.14 -13.30
CA PRO A 166 -30.49 -27.05 -12.26
C PRO A 166 -30.18 -28.52 -12.54
N THR A 167 -30.32 -28.96 -13.79
CA THR A 167 -30.01 -30.33 -14.20
C THR A 167 -28.51 -30.60 -14.17
N CYS A 168 -27.68 -29.65 -14.63
CA CYS A 168 -26.23 -29.77 -14.56
C CYS A 168 -25.75 -29.88 -13.10
N LEU A 169 -26.22 -29.01 -12.20
CA LEU A 169 -25.85 -29.06 -10.78
C LEU A 169 -26.33 -30.33 -10.08
N TRP A 170 -27.51 -30.83 -10.45
CA TRP A 170 -27.98 -32.12 -9.98
C TRP A 170 -27.07 -33.27 -10.44
N ALA A 171 -26.62 -33.25 -11.70
CA ALA A 171 -25.70 -34.24 -12.23
C ALA A 171 -24.36 -34.24 -11.46
N VAL A 172 -23.82 -33.05 -11.16
CA VAL A 172 -22.59 -32.86 -10.36
C VAL A 172 -22.77 -33.43 -8.94
N ILE A 173 -23.94 -33.26 -8.31
CA ILE A 173 -24.21 -33.89 -7.01
C ILE A 173 -24.21 -35.41 -7.12
N THR A 174 -24.83 -35.96 -8.17
CA THR A 174 -24.94 -37.42 -8.33
C THR A 174 -23.61 -38.09 -8.67
N SER A 175 -22.65 -37.35 -9.24
CA SER A 175 -21.31 -37.85 -9.58
C SER A 175 -20.32 -37.78 -8.41
N LEU A 176 -20.69 -37.14 -7.29
CA LEU A 176 -19.86 -37.05 -6.10
C LEU A 176 -19.55 -38.44 -5.51
N PRO A 177 -18.28 -38.74 -5.17
CA PRO A 177 -17.93 -39.94 -4.43
C PRO A 177 -18.42 -39.82 -2.98
N TRP A 178 -19.56 -40.45 -2.69
CA TRP A 178 -20.22 -40.51 -1.37
C TRP A 178 -19.32 -41.02 -0.23
N SER A 179 -18.17 -41.63 -0.53
CA SER A 179 -17.16 -42.08 0.44
C SER A 179 -16.49 -40.96 1.24
N LYS A 180 -16.58 -39.69 0.80
CA LYS A 180 -16.12 -38.51 1.58
C LYS A 180 -17.26 -37.75 2.30
N GLY A 181 -18.49 -38.27 2.26
CA GLY A 181 -19.74 -37.54 2.53
C GLY A 181 -20.26 -37.47 3.97
N ALA A 182 -19.45 -37.71 5.01
CA ALA A 182 -19.93 -37.67 6.41
C ALA A 182 -20.53 -36.29 6.82
N LYS A 183 -20.12 -35.20 6.16
CA LYS A 183 -20.59 -33.83 6.42
C LYS A 183 -21.84 -33.41 5.62
N LEU A 184 -22.28 -34.21 4.63
CA LEU A 184 -23.40 -33.87 3.75
C LEU A 184 -24.76 -34.41 4.24
N VAL A 185 -24.77 -35.50 5.01
CA VAL A 185 -25.98 -36.28 5.35
C VAL A 185 -27.11 -35.44 5.98
N GLY A 186 -26.78 -34.36 6.71
CA GLY A 186 -27.77 -33.47 7.35
C GLY A 186 -28.21 -32.26 6.51
N LYS A 187 -27.52 -31.93 5.40
CA LYS A 187 -27.73 -30.69 4.62
C LYS A 187 -28.27 -30.92 3.21
N ILE A 188 -28.50 -32.18 2.83
CA ILE A 188 -29.13 -32.56 1.56
C ILE A 188 -30.45 -31.80 1.31
N PRO A 189 -31.38 -31.65 2.28
CA PRO A 189 -32.63 -30.94 2.04
C PRO A 189 -32.44 -29.46 1.69
N GLU A 190 -31.47 -28.78 2.31
CA GLU A 190 -31.14 -27.37 2.04
C GLU A 190 -30.53 -27.22 0.64
N ILE A 191 -29.61 -28.11 0.28
CA ILE A 191 -28.98 -28.15 -1.06
C ILE A 191 -30.03 -28.39 -2.15
N THR A 192 -30.95 -29.35 -1.96
CA THR A 192 -32.03 -29.62 -2.92
C THR A 192 -32.96 -28.42 -3.08
N LYS A 193 -33.28 -27.72 -1.98
CA LYS A 193 -34.12 -26.52 -2.01
C LYS A 193 -33.43 -25.36 -2.74
N ALA A 194 -32.14 -25.15 -2.49
CA ALA A 194 -31.35 -24.14 -3.18
C ALA A 194 -31.36 -24.38 -4.70
N ILE A 195 -31.09 -25.62 -5.13
CA ILE A 195 -31.05 -26.02 -6.55
C ILE A 195 -32.40 -25.87 -7.24
N ALA A 196 -33.48 -26.31 -6.59
CA ALA A 196 -34.82 -26.14 -7.14
C ALA A 196 -35.21 -24.66 -7.33
N GLY A 197 -34.64 -23.75 -6.54
CA GLY A 197 -34.87 -22.31 -6.64
C GLY A 197 -34.05 -21.59 -7.72
N ILE A 198 -33.01 -22.24 -8.30
CA ILE A 198 -32.09 -21.61 -9.26
C ILE A 198 -32.82 -21.13 -10.50
N GLY A 199 -33.75 -21.94 -11.05
CA GLY A 199 -34.51 -21.52 -12.24
C GLY A 199 -35.26 -20.20 -12.00
N LYS A 200 -35.86 -20.04 -10.82
CA LYS A 200 -36.56 -18.82 -10.42
C LYS A 200 -35.61 -17.66 -10.16
N PHE A 201 -34.42 -17.92 -9.62
CA PHE A 201 -33.37 -16.91 -9.46
C PHE A 201 -32.91 -16.40 -10.83
N LEU A 202 -32.53 -17.31 -11.74
CA LEU A 202 -32.06 -16.94 -13.08
C LEU A 202 -33.10 -16.17 -13.88
N GLU A 203 -34.38 -16.55 -13.80
CA GLU A 203 -35.48 -15.81 -14.42
C GLU A 203 -35.58 -14.38 -13.86
N LYS A 204 -35.52 -14.24 -12.53
CA LYS A 204 -35.53 -12.94 -11.85
C LYS A 204 -34.30 -12.11 -12.18
N SER A 205 -33.12 -12.69 -12.20
CA SER A 205 -31.86 -12.00 -12.53
C SER A 205 -31.82 -11.59 -14.00
N ALA A 206 -32.35 -12.39 -14.93
CA ALA A 206 -32.48 -12.02 -16.33
C ALA A 206 -33.50 -10.88 -16.52
N ALA A 207 -34.63 -10.93 -15.83
CA ALA A 207 -35.61 -9.85 -15.81
C ALA A 207 -35.02 -8.56 -15.20
N ALA A 208 -34.27 -8.69 -14.10
CA ALA A 208 -33.57 -7.60 -13.44
C ALA A 208 -32.51 -6.98 -14.35
N ARG A 209 -31.63 -7.77 -14.98
CA ARG A 209 -30.62 -7.27 -15.95
C ARG A 209 -31.27 -6.53 -17.12
N LYS A 210 -32.40 -7.03 -17.65
CA LYS A 210 -33.15 -6.35 -18.72
C LYS A 210 -33.76 -5.02 -18.24
N ARG A 211 -34.23 -4.96 -16.99
CA ARG A 211 -34.76 -3.74 -16.37
C ARG A 211 -33.66 -2.75 -16.02
N LEU A 212 -32.52 -3.21 -15.52
CA LEU A 212 -31.35 -2.40 -15.22
C LEU A 212 -30.84 -1.72 -16.49
N LYS A 213 -30.72 -2.46 -17.60
CA LYS A 213 -30.32 -1.87 -18.89
C LYS A 213 -31.25 -0.73 -19.33
N LYS A 214 -32.56 -0.86 -19.08
CA LYS A 214 -33.51 0.24 -19.36
C LYS A 214 -33.28 1.44 -18.43
N ALA A 215 -33.04 1.19 -17.15
CA ALA A 215 -32.72 2.23 -16.18
C ALA A 215 -31.41 2.96 -16.54
N GLU A 216 -30.37 2.22 -16.91
CA GLU A 216 -29.10 2.77 -17.41
C GLU A 216 -29.27 3.57 -18.71
N GLU A 217 -30.10 3.11 -19.66
CA GLU A 217 -30.42 3.87 -20.87
C GLU A 217 -31.18 5.18 -20.58
N ILE A 218 -31.95 5.25 -19.49
CA ILE A 218 -32.63 6.46 -19.04
C ILE A 218 -31.62 7.41 -18.40
N VAL A 219 -30.83 6.90 -17.46
CA VAL A 219 -29.75 7.64 -16.80
C VAL A 219 -28.75 8.20 -17.82
N GLU A 220 -28.34 7.41 -18.80
CA GLU A 220 -27.43 7.84 -19.89
C GLU A 220 -28.07 8.95 -20.75
N LYS A 221 -29.38 8.91 -21.00
CA LYS A 221 -30.08 9.99 -21.74
C LYS A 221 -30.16 11.29 -20.95
N VAL A 222 -30.31 11.21 -19.63
CA VAL A 222 -30.24 12.37 -18.73
C VAL A 222 -28.82 12.93 -18.75
N ARG A 223 -27.82 12.08 -18.53
CA ARG A 223 -26.39 12.46 -18.58
C ARG A 223 -25.96 13.09 -19.89
N LYS A 224 -26.43 12.60 -21.04
CA LYS A 224 -26.14 13.17 -22.36
C LYS A 224 -26.79 14.54 -22.61
N LYS A 225 -27.82 14.91 -21.84
CA LYS A 225 -28.48 16.22 -21.93
C LYS A 225 -27.83 17.26 -21.02
N ILE A 226 -27.04 16.83 -20.04
CA ILE A 226 -26.20 17.71 -19.24
C ILE A 226 -25.04 18.17 -20.15
N PRO A 227 -24.80 19.50 -20.30
CA PRO A 227 -23.66 20.01 -21.03
C PRO A 227 -22.36 19.38 -20.53
N ASP A 228 -21.45 19.07 -21.45
CA ASP A 228 -20.17 18.43 -21.16
C ASP A 228 -19.31 19.36 -20.27
N CYS A 229 -19.50 19.27 -18.95
CA CYS A 229 -18.72 19.98 -17.92
C CYS A 229 -17.24 19.56 -17.95
N LEU A 230 -16.86 18.57 -18.78
CA LEU A 230 -15.52 18.09 -19.03
C LEU A 230 -14.92 18.71 -20.31
N GLY A 231 -14.75 20.03 -20.32
CA GLY A 231 -13.96 20.73 -21.34
C GLY A 231 -12.47 20.81 -20.94
N GLY A 232 -11.49 20.26 -21.65
CA GLY A 232 -11.62 19.59 -22.94
C GLY A 232 -10.31 19.11 -23.56
N SER A 233 -10.46 18.21 -24.52
CA SER A 233 -9.51 18.09 -25.62
C SER A 233 -9.69 19.30 -26.53
N LYS A 234 -8.84 20.32 -26.38
CA LYS A 234 -8.79 21.49 -27.26
C LYS A 234 -8.48 21.04 -28.70
N LYS A 235 -9.51 20.85 -29.53
CA LYS A 235 -9.35 20.95 -30.99
C LYS A 235 -9.01 22.40 -31.32
N LYS A 236 -7.74 22.65 -31.60
CA LYS A 236 -7.23 23.92 -32.13
C LYS A 236 -8.08 24.40 -33.31
N LYS A 237 -8.90 25.44 -33.13
CA LYS A 237 -9.35 26.27 -34.25
C LYS A 237 -8.16 27.14 -34.68
N LYS A 238 -7.80 27.06 -35.96
CA LYS A 238 -6.76 27.90 -36.58
C LYS A 238 -7.14 29.39 -36.45
N PRO A 239 -6.17 30.31 -36.31
CA PRO A 239 -6.47 31.73 -36.19
C PRO A 239 -6.87 32.29 -37.55
N GLY A 240 -8.15 32.64 -37.69
CA GLY A 240 -8.63 33.52 -38.74
C GLY A 240 -8.32 34.97 -38.39
N LYS A 241 -7.73 35.70 -39.35
CA LYS A 241 -7.37 37.12 -39.25
C LYS A 241 -8.58 38.02 -38.97
N GLY A 242 -8.42 38.94 -38.01
CA GLY A 242 -8.73 40.35 -38.24
C GLY A 242 -9.92 40.96 -37.46
N LEU A 243 -9.62 42.16 -36.92
CA LEU A 243 -10.48 43.31 -36.60
C LEU A 243 -11.05 43.51 -35.17
N LYS A 244 -10.33 44.37 -34.45
CA LYS A 244 -10.70 45.59 -33.68
C LYS A 244 -11.99 45.65 -32.82
N ALA A 245 -11.73 45.88 -31.52
CA ALA A 245 -12.45 46.63 -30.48
C ALA A 245 -13.73 47.41 -30.84
N ALA A 246 -14.80 47.28 -30.03
CA ALA A 246 -15.13 48.19 -28.90
C ALA A 246 -16.54 47.93 -28.30
N SER A 247 -16.61 48.16 -26.98
CA SER A 247 -17.74 48.56 -26.09
C SER A 247 -19.01 47.70 -25.93
N SER A 248 -19.24 47.37 -24.66
CA SER A 248 -20.51 47.43 -23.89
C SER A 248 -21.75 46.74 -24.46
N ALA A 249 -22.18 45.67 -23.79
CA ALA A 249 -23.48 45.62 -23.13
C ALA A 249 -23.57 44.36 -22.26
N SER A 250 -24.17 44.53 -21.09
CA SER A 250 -24.83 43.51 -20.28
C SER A 250 -25.29 42.29 -21.08
N ALA A 251 -24.69 41.13 -20.82
CA ALA A 251 -25.28 39.84 -21.12
C ALA A 251 -25.50 39.14 -19.77
N THR A 252 -26.77 38.86 -19.54
CA THR A 252 -27.35 38.04 -18.49
C THR A 252 -26.48 36.84 -18.16
N ALA A 253 -26.32 36.58 -16.86
CA ALA A 253 -25.85 35.28 -16.38
C ALA A 253 -26.73 34.21 -17.04
N ASP A 254 -26.09 33.33 -17.80
CA ASP A 254 -26.69 32.12 -18.30
C ASP A 254 -26.72 31.18 -17.09
N ASP A 255 -27.92 30.82 -16.64
CA ASP A 255 -28.18 29.97 -15.47
C ASP A 255 -27.66 28.51 -15.63
N GLY A 256 -26.82 28.23 -16.64
CA GLY A 256 -26.23 26.91 -16.92
C GLY A 256 -24.84 26.69 -16.32
N ASP A 257 -24.23 27.71 -15.70
CA ASP A 257 -22.85 27.61 -15.21
C ASP A 257 -22.75 27.11 -13.75
N GLU A 258 -23.82 27.14 -12.95
CA GLU A 258 -23.73 26.80 -11.52
C GLU A 258 -23.64 25.28 -11.23
N GLU A 259 -24.19 24.44 -12.11
CA GLU A 259 -24.28 22.98 -11.87
C GLU A 259 -22.99 22.22 -12.23
N CYS A 260 -22.12 22.77 -13.10
CA CYS A 260 -20.83 22.15 -13.40
C CYS A 260 -19.79 22.26 -12.26
N PHE A 261 -20.09 23.00 -11.18
CA PHE A 261 -19.19 23.18 -10.03
C PHE A 261 -19.43 22.20 -8.87
N ALA A 262 -20.37 21.25 -9.03
CA ALA A 262 -20.70 20.25 -8.02
C ALA A 262 -19.85 18.97 -8.08
N VAL A 263 -19.01 18.78 -9.10
CA VAL A 263 -18.11 17.62 -9.18
C VAL A 263 -17.03 17.75 -8.10
N GLU A 264 -17.05 16.82 -7.15
CA GLU A 264 -16.06 16.71 -6.09
C GLU A 264 -14.65 16.75 -6.66
N THR A 265 -13.88 17.77 -6.30
CA THR A 265 -12.47 17.84 -6.68
C THR A 265 -11.65 17.18 -5.59
N VAL A 266 -10.83 16.21 -5.98
CA VAL A 266 -9.94 15.47 -5.08
C VAL A 266 -8.51 15.70 -5.53
N LEU A 267 -7.63 16.02 -4.60
CA LEU A 267 -6.20 16.24 -4.85
C LEU A 267 -5.34 15.36 -3.94
N TYR A 268 -4.24 14.87 -4.49
CA TYR A 268 -3.33 13.97 -3.82
C TYR A 268 -1.96 14.61 -3.66
N ARG A 269 -1.38 14.53 -2.45
CA ARG A 269 -0.09 15.16 -2.16
C ARG A 269 0.78 14.28 -1.28
N SER A 270 1.97 13.95 -1.77
CA SER A 270 3.00 13.29 -0.98
C SER A 270 3.87 14.36 -0.29
N PRO A 271 3.77 14.53 1.04
CA PRO A 271 4.57 15.51 1.76
C PRO A 271 6.04 15.03 1.86
N ALA A 272 6.98 15.96 2.06
CA ALA A 272 8.38 15.61 2.32
C ALA A 272 8.52 14.69 3.55
N THR A 273 9.59 13.90 3.63
CA THR A 273 9.77 12.94 4.73
C THR A 273 9.63 13.60 6.11
N GLY A 274 8.84 12.98 6.99
CA GLY A 274 8.54 13.45 8.34
C GLY A 274 7.55 14.63 8.40
N LYS A 275 6.87 14.95 7.30
CA LYS A 275 5.95 16.10 7.21
C LYS A 275 4.48 15.70 7.17
N GLN A 276 4.16 14.41 7.09
CA GLN A 276 2.80 13.85 7.16
C GLN A 276 1.91 14.57 8.18
N ALA A 277 2.30 14.56 9.46
CA ALA A 277 1.48 15.11 10.54
C ALA A 277 1.23 16.63 10.38
N SER A 278 2.26 17.37 9.95
CA SER A 278 2.20 18.83 9.80
C SER A 278 1.38 19.29 8.60
N GLU A 279 1.08 18.39 7.65
CA GLU A 279 0.27 18.65 6.46
C GLU A 279 -1.08 17.93 6.47
N ARG A 280 -1.45 17.32 7.60
CA ARG A 280 -2.73 16.60 7.76
C ARG A 280 -3.95 17.44 7.41
N TYR A 281 -3.88 18.74 7.63
CA TYR A 281 -4.97 19.69 7.36
C TYR A 281 -4.65 20.64 6.21
N GLY A 282 -3.78 20.23 5.29
CA GLY A 282 -3.42 21.00 4.10
C GLY A 282 -1.97 21.45 4.06
N LEU A 283 -1.71 22.42 3.19
CA LEU A 283 -0.36 22.90 2.88
C LEU A 283 0.21 23.71 4.05
N ASN A 284 1.43 23.37 4.47
CA ASN A 284 2.09 24.03 5.57
C ASN A 284 3.24 24.92 5.07
N PRO A 285 3.17 26.25 5.26
CA PRO A 285 4.23 27.16 4.84
C PRO A 285 5.62 26.82 5.40
N ALA A 286 5.69 26.21 6.58
CA ALA A 286 6.95 25.84 7.24
C ALA A 286 7.69 24.68 6.53
N ASN A 287 7.00 23.90 5.70
CA ASN A 287 7.59 22.79 4.96
C ASN A 287 8.17 23.20 3.60
N HIS A 288 8.00 24.47 3.22
CA HIS A 288 8.44 25.01 1.95
C HIS A 288 9.50 26.10 2.16
N SER A 289 10.68 25.91 1.57
CA SER A 289 11.78 26.88 1.60
C SER A 289 11.51 28.04 0.63
N ALA A 290 12.28 29.12 0.76
CA ALA A 290 12.24 30.22 -0.20
C ALA A 290 12.70 29.79 -1.61
N SER A 291 13.53 28.76 -1.72
CA SER A 291 13.99 28.21 -3.00
C SER A 291 12.96 27.29 -3.67
N ASN A 292 12.03 26.71 -2.92
CA ASN A 292 10.96 25.84 -3.42
C ASN A 292 9.62 26.20 -2.75
N PRO A 293 9.04 27.37 -3.06
CA PRO A 293 7.83 27.84 -2.39
C PRO A 293 6.57 27.09 -2.84
N THR A 294 6.60 26.41 -3.98
CA THR A 294 5.42 25.80 -4.59
C THR A 294 5.11 24.44 -3.98
N ALA A 295 3.83 24.20 -3.72
CA ALA A 295 3.27 22.89 -3.41
C ALA A 295 2.68 22.28 -4.68
N TYR A 296 2.97 20.99 -4.87
CA TYR A 296 2.53 20.18 -5.98
C TYR A 296 1.50 19.16 -5.49
N LEU A 297 0.36 19.08 -6.20
CA LEU A 297 -0.71 18.13 -5.91
C LEU A 297 -1.25 17.54 -7.21
N SER A 298 -1.48 16.23 -7.24
CA SER A 298 -1.98 15.54 -8.43
C SER A 298 -3.51 15.39 -8.38
N ASN A 299 -4.21 15.41 -9.52
CA ASN A 299 -5.62 14.99 -9.58
C ASN A 299 -5.82 13.47 -9.38
N LEU A 300 -4.77 12.69 -9.61
CA LEU A 300 -4.80 11.23 -9.52
C LEU A 300 -3.83 10.71 -8.46
N PRO A 301 -4.15 9.62 -7.75
CA PRO A 301 -3.26 9.05 -6.74
C PRO A 301 -1.92 8.60 -7.33
N GLU A 302 -1.88 8.15 -8.59
CA GLU A 302 -0.66 7.73 -9.28
C GLU A 302 0.38 8.86 -9.37
N GLY A 303 -0.07 10.10 -9.59
CA GLY A 303 0.82 11.26 -9.66
C GLY A 303 1.39 11.68 -8.31
N ALA A 304 0.74 11.34 -7.19
CA ALA A 304 1.32 11.51 -5.86
C ALA A 304 2.20 10.31 -5.46
N ALA A 305 1.77 9.10 -5.83
CA ALA A 305 2.45 7.85 -5.50
C ALA A 305 3.87 7.76 -6.06
N GLN A 306 4.14 8.37 -7.23
CA GLN A 306 5.48 8.40 -7.82
C GLN A 306 6.55 9.07 -6.92
N TYR A 307 6.14 9.91 -5.97
CA TYR A 307 7.06 10.62 -5.08
C TYR A 307 7.35 9.86 -3.78
N CYS A 308 6.54 8.86 -3.45
CA CYS A 308 6.65 8.07 -2.23
C CYS A 308 8.04 7.45 -2.02
N GLY A 309 8.61 7.63 -0.82
CA GLY A 309 9.90 7.05 -0.42
C GLY A 309 11.14 7.69 -1.06
N ASN A 310 11.00 8.62 -2.01
CA ASN A 310 12.11 9.32 -2.68
C ASN A 310 12.33 10.73 -2.08
N GLY A 311 12.57 10.79 -0.76
CA GLY A 311 12.63 12.07 -0.02
C GLY A 311 11.27 12.63 0.41
N HIS A 312 10.21 11.86 0.16
CA HIS A 312 8.86 12.07 0.66
C HIS A 312 8.47 10.98 1.64
N ASP A 313 7.42 11.21 2.42
CA ASP A 313 6.85 10.17 3.30
C ASP A 313 6.34 8.97 2.49
N TYR A 314 6.17 7.82 3.17
CA TYR A 314 5.61 6.59 2.59
C TYR A 314 4.09 6.65 2.45
N GLY A 315 3.57 7.78 1.99
CA GLY A 315 2.15 7.98 1.71
C GLY A 315 1.87 9.33 1.10
N PHE A 316 0.58 9.61 0.94
CA PHE A 316 0.09 10.91 0.52
C PHE A 316 -1.25 11.22 1.16
N HIS A 317 -1.52 12.52 1.31
CA HIS A 317 -2.83 13.02 1.70
C HIS A 317 -3.77 13.02 0.51
N ARG A 318 -5.00 12.54 0.70
CA ARG A 318 -6.14 12.75 -0.18
C ARG A 318 -6.96 13.90 0.38
N PHE A 319 -6.92 15.05 -0.29
CA PHE A 319 -7.74 16.21 0.05
C PHE A 319 -8.99 16.21 -0.80
N VAL A 320 -10.15 16.31 -0.16
CA VAL A 320 -11.41 16.62 -0.82
C VAL A 320 -11.63 18.12 -0.75
N LEU A 321 -11.95 18.75 -1.87
CA LEU A 321 -12.09 20.19 -1.97
C LEU A 321 -13.56 20.58 -2.01
N LYS A 322 -13.90 21.64 -1.28
CA LYS A 322 -15.22 22.26 -1.23
C LYS A 322 -15.60 22.86 -2.60
N PRO A 323 -16.91 23.02 -2.86
CA PRO A 323 -17.38 23.73 -4.05
C PRO A 323 -16.72 25.10 -4.23
N GLY A 324 -16.48 25.48 -5.48
CA GLY A 324 -15.81 26.74 -5.84
C GLY A 324 -14.29 26.68 -5.88
N PHE A 325 -13.64 25.58 -5.44
CA PHE A 325 -12.18 25.42 -5.53
C PHE A 325 -11.66 25.65 -6.95
N ARG A 326 -12.26 24.97 -7.96
CA ARG A 326 -11.84 25.09 -9.37
C ARG A 326 -12.00 26.50 -9.94
N LYS A 327 -12.94 27.28 -9.42
CA LYS A 327 -13.12 28.69 -9.84
C LYS A 327 -11.94 29.55 -9.41
N VAL A 328 -11.32 29.24 -8.27
CA VAL A 328 -10.20 30.01 -7.71
C VAL A 328 -8.85 29.46 -8.16
N PHE A 329 -8.70 28.14 -8.22
CA PHE A 329 -7.43 27.45 -8.46
C PHE A 329 -7.36 26.71 -9.81
N GLY A 330 -8.36 26.83 -10.68
CA GLY A 330 -8.38 26.16 -11.99
C GLY A 330 -7.23 26.60 -12.90
N ASP A 331 -6.81 27.86 -12.81
CA ASP A 331 -5.68 28.38 -13.59
C ASP A 331 -4.31 27.87 -13.10
N ASP A 332 -4.24 27.30 -11.88
CA ASP A 332 -3.04 26.69 -11.32
C ASP A 332 -2.92 25.19 -11.67
N GLU A 333 -3.87 24.63 -12.45
CA GLU A 333 -3.84 23.27 -12.97
C GLU A 333 -2.98 23.17 -14.24
N HIS A 334 -2.04 22.24 -14.25
CA HIS A 334 -1.10 22.03 -15.34
C HIS A 334 -1.07 20.57 -15.77
N GLU A 335 -0.85 20.32 -17.05
CA GLU A 335 -0.54 18.96 -17.53
C GLU A 335 0.75 18.47 -16.87
N LEU A 336 0.71 17.28 -16.28
CA LEU A 336 1.88 16.65 -15.66
C LEU A 336 2.51 15.69 -16.68
N PRO A 337 3.75 15.94 -17.15
CA PRO A 337 4.40 15.04 -18.09
C PRO A 337 4.66 13.69 -17.41
N ASN A 338 3.95 12.64 -17.82
CA ASN A 338 4.14 11.31 -17.27
C ASN A 338 4.89 10.40 -18.24
N SER A 339 6.00 9.85 -17.78
CA SER A 339 6.70 8.77 -18.49
C SER A 339 5.81 7.53 -18.64
N ASN A 340 4.86 7.36 -17.73
CA ASN A 340 3.96 6.20 -17.64
C ASN A 340 2.65 6.35 -18.45
N LYS A 341 2.42 7.47 -19.16
CA LYS A 341 1.28 7.69 -20.07
C LYS A 341 -0.12 7.54 -19.46
N PHE A 342 -0.30 7.87 -18.18
CA PHE A 342 -1.64 7.94 -17.58
C PHE A 342 -2.48 9.02 -18.26
N PRO A 343 -3.64 8.69 -18.84
CA PRO A 343 -4.49 9.68 -19.48
C PRO A 343 -5.08 10.65 -18.45
N GLY A 344 -5.04 11.95 -18.74
CA GLY A 344 -5.68 12.97 -17.90
C GLY A 344 -4.92 13.34 -16.62
N LEU A 345 -3.65 12.95 -16.47
CA LEU A 345 -2.86 13.34 -15.30
C LEU A 345 -2.52 14.83 -15.32
N THR A 346 -2.98 15.55 -14.30
CA THR A 346 -2.72 16.97 -14.09
C THR A 346 -2.20 17.22 -12.69
N GLU A 347 -1.57 18.37 -12.50
CA GLU A 347 -0.98 18.79 -11.26
C GLU A 347 -1.35 20.25 -10.96
N TRP A 348 -1.75 20.52 -9.72
CA TRP A 348 -1.90 21.86 -9.18
C TRP A 348 -0.60 22.34 -8.59
N ARG A 349 -0.21 23.56 -8.99
CA ARG A 349 1.01 24.22 -8.51
C ARG A 349 0.63 25.42 -7.67
N ILE A 350 0.51 25.20 -6.37
CA ILE A 350 0.05 26.22 -5.43
C ILE A 350 1.25 26.97 -4.88
N ASP A 351 1.31 28.28 -5.09
CA ASP A 351 2.34 29.12 -4.47
C ASP A 351 2.15 29.21 -2.94
N LYS A 352 3.24 29.27 -2.18
CA LYS A 352 3.24 29.43 -0.72
C LYS A 352 2.33 30.57 -0.24
N ALA A 353 2.25 31.67 -0.98
CA ALA A 353 1.38 32.80 -0.66
C ALA A 353 -0.11 32.45 -0.70
N LYS A 354 -0.51 31.45 -1.49
CA LYS A 354 -1.90 30.98 -1.64
C LYS A 354 -2.28 29.86 -0.66
N PHE A 355 -1.36 29.35 0.17
CA PHE A 355 -1.66 28.22 1.06
C PHE A 355 -2.84 28.46 2.01
N PRO A 356 -2.99 29.63 2.67
CA PRO A 356 -4.14 29.86 3.55
C PRO A 356 -5.47 29.79 2.80
N GLU A 357 -5.52 30.35 1.58
CA GLU A 357 -6.70 30.30 0.72
C GLU A 357 -6.98 28.88 0.26
N PHE A 358 -5.96 28.15 -0.23
CA PHE A 358 -6.08 26.75 -0.61
C PHE A 358 -6.62 25.89 0.54
N ASN A 359 -6.05 26.03 1.74
CA ASN A 359 -6.47 25.25 2.91
C ASN A 359 -7.93 25.54 3.31
N SER A 360 -8.44 26.76 3.06
CA SER A 360 -9.84 27.09 3.34
C SER A 360 -10.84 26.29 2.49
N TYR A 361 -10.40 25.84 1.30
CA TYR A 361 -11.18 24.99 0.41
C TYR A 361 -11.10 23.50 0.75
N ILE A 362 -10.25 23.06 1.69
CA ILE A 362 -10.20 21.65 2.06
C ILE A 362 -11.40 21.30 2.94
N ASP A 363 -12.08 20.22 2.61
CA ASP A 363 -12.99 19.53 3.52
C ASP A 363 -12.18 18.62 4.45
N HIS A 364 -11.82 19.16 5.61
CA HIS A 364 -11.02 18.46 6.61
C HIS A 364 -11.71 17.22 7.18
N SER A 365 -13.04 17.11 7.08
CA SER A 365 -13.77 15.93 7.56
C SER A 365 -13.57 14.71 6.65
N ARG A 366 -13.09 14.94 5.42
CA ARG A 366 -12.93 13.93 4.37
C ARG A 366 -11.49 13.78 3.90
N THR A 367 -10.56 14.37 4.65
CA THR A 367 -9.13 14.26 4.37
C THR A 367 -8.60 12.96 4.93
N GLU A 368 -7.90 12.20 4.09
CA GLU A 368 -7.40 10.87 4.41
C GLU A 368 -5.90 10.76 4.15
N TRP A 369 -5.24 9.87 4.88
CA TRP A 369 -3.88 9.45 4.58
C TRP A 369 -3.90 8.10 3.88
N TRP A 370 -3.28 8.03 2.71
CA TRP A 370 -3.14 6.80 1.94
C TRP A 370 -1.68 6.36 2.00
N TRP A 371 -1.44 5.12 2.43
CA TRP A 371 -0.11 4.55 2.46
C TRP A 371 0.30 4.15 1.05
N CYS A 372 1.59 4.28 0.73
CA CYS A 372 2.13 3.81 -0.53
C CYS A 372 3.39 2.97 -0.30
N GLU A 373 3.42 1.79 -0.90
CA GLU A 373 4.57 0.90 -0.90
C GLU A 373 4.84 0.43 -2.32
N ARG A 374 6.07 0.65 -2.80
CA ARG A 374 6.57 0.11 -4.08
C ARG A 374 5.65 0.37 -5.30
N GLY A 375 5.04 1.56 -5.36
CA GLY A 375 4.19 1.97 -6.49
C GLY A 375 2.73 1.53 -6.39
N HIS A 376 2.35 0.86 -5.30
CA HIS A 376 0.96 0.61 -4.92
C HIS A 376 0.54 1.60 -3.84
N PHE A 377 -0.73 1.99 -3.85
CA PHE A 377 -1.32 2.84 -2.82
C PHE A 377 -2.55 2.17 -2.22
N TYR A 378 -2.72 2.34 -0.93
CA TYR A 378 -3.77 1.70 -0.14
C TYR A 378 -4.59 2.80 0.54
N PRO A 379 -5.89 2.92 0.24
CA PRO A 379 -6.78 3.73 1.06
C PRO A 379 -6.77 3.18 2.50
N PRO A 380 -7.05 4.01 3.53
CA PRO A 380 -7.14 3.52 4.90
C PRO A 380 -8.16 2.38 4.97
N ALA A 381 -7.86 1.34 5.75
CA ALA A 381 -8.81 0.25 6.01
C ALA A 381 -10.04 0.87 6.68
N GLY A 382 -11.18 0.82 5.98
CA GLY A 382 -12.47 1.34 6.44
C GLY A 382 -13.00 0.61 7.65
#